data_AF-A0A947B809-F1
#
_entry.id   AF-A0A947B809-F1
#
_cell.length_a   1.000
_cell.length_b   1.000
_cell.length_c   1.000
_cell.angle_alpha   90.00
_cell.angle_beta   90.00
_cell.angle_gamma   90.00
#
_symmetry.space_group_name_H-M   'P 1'
#
loop_
_entity.id
_entity.type
_entity.pdbx_description
1 polymer ?
#
loop_
_entity_poly.entity_id
_entity_poly.type
_entity_poly.pdbx_seq_one_letter_code
_entity_poly.pdbx_strand_id
1 'polypeptide(L)' 'PVVGVDTIAAAHKARLEGVVVEEDGVMVLDLAAVERAADEMGLFFWVRRP' A
#
# COMPACT_ATOMS: atom_id res chain seq x y z
N PRO A 1 -1.25 12.27 -3.97
CA PRO A 1 -2.21 11.16 -3.71
C PRO A 1 -2.08 10.69 -2.26
N VAL A 2 -3.06 9.97 -1.70
CA VAL A 2 -3.00 9.47 -0.31
C VAL A 2 -3.33 7.99 -0.28
N VAL A 3 -2.54 7.21 0.47
CA VAL A 3 -2.72 5.77 0.70
C VAL A 3 -2.72 5.49 2.20
N GLY A 4 -3.59 4.59 2.64
CA GLY A 4 -3.62 4.09 4.02
C GLY A 4 -4.07 2.63 4.05
N VAL A 5 -4.30 2.10 5.25
CA VAL A 5 -4.73 0.69 5.47
C VAL A 5 -5.96 0.33 4.64
N ASP A 6 -6.93 1.24 4.51
CA ASP A 6 -8.15 1.00 3.71
C ASP A 6 -7.84 0.76 2.22
N THR A 7 -6.77 1.37 1.69
CA THR A 7 -6.31 1.13 0.32
C THR A 7 -5.79 -0.30 0.17
N ILE A 8 -5.03 -0.80 1.16
CA ILE A 8 -4.52 -2.17 1.17
C ILE A 8 -5.67 -3.17 1.28
N ALA A 9 -6.63 -2.92 2.18
CA ALA A 9 -7.83 -3.74 2.34
C ALA A 9 -8.67 -3.79 1.04
N ALA A 10 -8.81 -2.66 0.35
CA ALA A 10 -9.50 -2.60 -0.94
C ALA A 10 -8.74 -3.38 -2.03
N ALA A 11 -7.41 -3.25 -2.09
CA ALA A 11 -6.57 -3.99 -3.04
C ALA A 11 -6.68 -5.52 -2.81
N HIS A 12 -6.61 -5.96 -1.56
CA HIS A 12 -6.85 -7.36 -1.20
C HIS A 12 -8.25 -7.83 -1.63
N LYS A 13 -9.30 -7.06 -1.31
CA LYS A 13 -10.68 -7.39 -1.70
C LYS A 13 -10.85 -7.49 -3.22
N ALA A 14 -10.11 -6.69 -3.97
CA ALA A 14 -10.07 -6.73 -5.43
C ALA A 14 -9.22 -7.88 -5.99
N ARG A 15 -8.56 -8.69 -5.14
CA ARG A 15 -7.63 -9.75 -5.52
C ARG A 15 -6.45 -9.25 -6.35
N LEU A 16 -5.97 -8.06 -6.03
CA LEU A 16 -4.71 -7.54 -6.57
C LEU A 16 -3.53 -8.15 -5.82
N GLU A 17 -2.38 -8.16 -6.47
CA GLU A 17 -1.13 -8.70 -5.89
C GLU A 17 -0.42 -7.68 -4.98
N GLY A 18 -0.71 -6.39 -5.15
CA GLY A 18 -0.04 -5.34 -4.39
C GLY A 18 -0.39 -3.92 -4.82
N VAL A 19 0.29 -2.95 -4.19
CA VAL A 19 0.14 -1.52 -4.45
C VAL A 19 1.53 -0.91 -4.67
N VAL A 20 1.69 -0.15 -5.76
CA VAL A 20 2.91 0.61 -6.06
C VAL A 20 2.61 2.10 -5.97
N VAL A 21 3.49 2.85 -5.32
CA VAL A 21 3.42 4.31 -5.20
C VAL A 21 4.75 4.94 -5.63
N GLU A 22 4.70 6.15 -6.17
CA GLU A 22 5.90 6.93 -6.49
C GLU A 22 6.44 7.62 -5.24
N GLU A 23 7.76 7.54 -5.02
CA GLU A 23 8.47 8.33 -4.01
C GLU A 23 8.20 9.82 -4.22
N ASP A 24 7.95 10.56 -3.13
CA ASP A 24 7.57 11.98 -3.11
C ASP A 24 6.26 12.36 -3.86
N GLY A 25 5.59 11.41 -4.52
CA GLY A 25 4.30 11.63 -5.21
C GLY A 25 3.06 11.24 -4.39
N VAL A 26 3.26 10.46 -3.33
CA VAL A 26 2.16 9.88 -2.53
C VAL A 26 2.42 10.01 -1.03
N MET A 27 1.44 10.53 -0.30
CA MET A 27 1.42 10.54 1.15
C MET A 27 0.91 9.18 1.66
N VAL A 28 1.70 8.53 2.53
CA VAL A 28 1.31 7.27 3.17
C VAL A 28 0.92 7.55 4.62
N LEU A 29 -0.34 7.29 4.95
CA LEU A 29 -0.86 7.43 6.30
C LEU A 29 -0.43 6.22 7.14
N ASP A 30 0.31 6.48 8.23
CA ASP A 30 0.86 5.45 9.12
C ASP A 30 1.52 4.30 8.34
N LEU A 31 2.73 4.57 7.84
CA LEU A 31 3.49 3.63 7.02
C LEU A 31 3.62 2.25 7.69
N ALA A 32 3.88 2.20 9.00
CA ALA A 32 4.01 0.96 9.73
C ALA A 32 2.70 0.15 9.76
N ALA A 33 1.54 0.81 9.85
CA ALA A 33 0.25 0.13 9.74
C ALA A 33 -0.03 -0.37 8.33
N VAL A 34 0.37 0.39 7.30
CA VAL A 34 0.24 -0.02 5.89
C VAL A 34 1.09 -1.25 5.59
N GLU A 35 2.36 -1.26 6.01
CA GLU A 35 3.27 -2.39 5.82
C GLU A 35 2.73 -3.66 6.49
N ARG A 36 2.33 -3.58 7.77
CA ARG A 36 1.73 -4.73 8.47
C ARG A 36 0.48 -5.24 7.77
N ALA A 37 -0.41 -4.34 7.36
CA ALA A 37 -1.63 -4.74 6.66
C ALA A 37 -1.33 -5.44 5.33
N ALA A 38 -0.31 -4.97 4.59
CA ALA A 38 0.12 -5.59 3.35
C ALA A 38 0.68 -7.00 3.60
N ASP A 39 1.57 -7.15 4.60
CA ASP A 39 2.14 -8.44 4.99
C ASP A 39 1.07 -9.44 5.44
N GLU A 40 0.15 -9.02 6.33
CA GLU A 40 -0.94 -9.87 6.85
C GLU A 40 -1.89 -10.34 5.74
N MET A 41 -2.12 -9.50 4.74
CA MET A 41 -3.01 -9.78 3.61
C MET A 41 -2.27 -10.47 2.44
N GLY A 42 -0.95 -10.64 2.51
CA GLY A 42 -0.15 -11.25 1.45
C GLY A 42 -0.01 -10.38 0.20
N LEU A 43 -0.06 -9.05 0.34
CA LEU A 43 0.17 -8.09 -0.72
C LEU A 43 1.58 -7.52 -0.62
N PHE A 44 2.20 -7.20 -1.76
CA PHE A 44 3.38 -6.35 -1.73
C PHE A 44 2.97 -4.86 -1.67
N PHE A 45 3.75 -4.07 -0.94
CA PHE A 45 3.70 -2.61 -0.98
C PHE A 45 5.06 -2.08 -1.43
N TRP A 46 5.10 -1.33 -2.54
CA TRP A 46 6.35 -0.86 -3.13
C TRP A 46 6.36 0.66 -3.36
N VAL A 47 7.30 1.35 -2.72
CA VAL A 47 7.66 2.73 -3.07
C VAL A 47 8.75 2.70 -4.14
N ARG A 48 8.44 3.16 -5.36
CA ARG A 48 9.41 3.20 -6.47
C ARG A 48 9.89 4.62 -6.73
N ARG A 49 11.14 4.75 -7.17
CA ARG A 49 11.65 5.96 -7.84
C ARG A 49 11.16 5.99 -9.30
N PRO A 50 11.12 7.18 -9.94
CA PRO A 50 10.84 7.30 -11.36
C PRO A 50 11.73 6.39 -12.22
#